data_AF-A0A2N5IP68-F1
#
_entry.id   AF-A0A2N5IP68-F1
#
_cell.length_a   1.000
_cell.length_b   1.000
_cell.length_c   1.000
_cell.angle_alpha   90.00
_cell.angle_beta   90.00
_cell.angle_gamma   90.00
#
_symmetry.space_group_name_H-M   'P 1'
#
loop_
_entity.id
_entity.type
_entity.pdbx_description
1 polymer ?
#
loop_
_entity_poly.entity_id
_entity_poly.type
_entity_poly.pdbx_seq_one_letter_code
_entity_poly.pdbx_strand_id
1 'polypeptide(L)'
;MSETMKSMGGVSVTALTAGTTSLTIKAGDLTKTIPVTVKRNYLPESPEGTRNGVTLKREGGGVTITGQTPTQFTAWEVDFTLEAGRYLLDGDGLFVKISPKGSNAGVLDTRHTLEKTLEAGEYTMSIGLTANQTVPTGVRHPYLEKLD
;
A
#
# COMPACT_ATOMS: atom_id res chain seq x y z
N MET A 1 20.71 -39.71 -4.58
CA MET A 1 19.58 -39.50 -3.64
C MET A 1 18.87 -38.24 -4.06
N SER A 2 17.59 -38.34 -4.41
CA SER A 2 16.73 -37.19 -4.72
C SER A 2 15.70 -37.12 -3.61
N GLU A 3 15.84 -36.16 -2.71
CA GLU A 3 14.78 -35.85 -1.75
C GLU A 3 13.83 -34.84 -2.39
N THR A 4 12.61 -35.29 -2.69
CA THR A 4 11.51 -34.39 -3.03
C THR A 4 11.06 -33.70 -1.75
N MET A 5 11.36 -32.41 -1.60
CA MET A 5 10.74 -31.61 -0.53
C MET A 5 9.23 -31.56 -0.75
N LYS A 6 8.46 -32.30 0.05
CA LYS A 6 7.03 -32.08 0.26
C LYS A 6 6.80 -30.94 1.26
N SER A 7 7.48 -29.79 1.09
CA SER A 7 7.08 -28.59 1.81
C SER A 7 6.22 -27.75 0.87
N MET A 8 4.98 -27.47 1.26
CA MET A 8 4.24 -26.33 0.73
C MET A 8 4.80 -25.03 1.34
N GLY A 9 6.13 -24.90 1.36
CA GLY A 9 6.83 -23.74 1.90
C GLY A 9 6.98 -22.67 0.82
N GLY A 10 6.68 -21.43 1.17
CA GLY A 10 6.94 -20.27 0.31
C GLY A 10 8.25 -19.58 0.67
N VAL A 11 8.79 -18.83 -0.29
CA VAL A 11 9.84 -17.83 -0.04
C VAL A 11 9.20 -16.45 -0.16
N SER A 12 9.40 -15.59 0.85
CA SER A 12 9.02 -14.17 0.78
C SER A 12 10.28 -13.33 0.61
N VAL A 13 10.19 -12.33 -0.27
CA VAL A 13 11.27 -11.38 -0.54
C VAL A 13 10.71 -9.97 -0.45
N THR A 14 11.35 -9.12 0.35
CA THR A 14 10.98 -7.71 0.49
C THR A 14 11.92 -6.86 -0.34
N ALA A 15 11.37 -6.01 -1.19
CA ALA A 15 12.16 -5.05 -1.94
C ALA A 15 12.65 -3.91 -1.02
N LEU A 16 13.90 -3.47 -1.22
CA LEU A 16 14.50 -2.37 -0.45
C LEU A 16 14.44 -1.04 -1.21
N THR A 17 14.73 -1.08 -2.50
CA THR A 17 14.86 0.11 -3.34
C THR A 17 14.19 -0.14 -4.69
N ALA A 18 13.57 0.90 -5.26
CA ALA A 18 13.05 0.85 -6.62
C ALA A 18 14.15 0.56 -7.64
N GLY A 19 13.78 -0.14 -8.71
CA GLY A 19 14.69 -0.55 -9.78
C GLY A 19 14.37 -1.94 -10.32
N THR A 20 15.15 -2.37 -11.29
CA THR A 20 15.04 -3.69 -11.90
C THR A 20 16.02 -4.65 -11.26
N THR A 21 15.57 -5.87 -10.97
CA THR A 21 16.40 -6.97 -10.45
C THR A 21 15.85 -8.29 -10.95
N SER A 22 16.37 -9.41 -10.45
CA SER A 22 15.82 -10.73 -10.75
C SER A 22 15.91 -11.66 -9.56
N LEU A 23 14.92 -12.53 -9.41
CA LEU A 23 14.97 -13.65 -8.49
C LEU A 23 15.44 -14.87 -9.25
N THR A 24 16.55 -15.47 -8.79
CA THR A 24 17.07 -16.72 -9.36
C THR A 24 16.77 -17.86 -8.40
N ILE A 25 16.01 -18.84 -8.88
CA ILE A 25 15.65 -20.06 -8.15
C ILE A 25 16.48 -21.21 -8.73
N LYS A 26 17.26 -21.87 -7.88
CA LYS A 26 18.07 -23.04 -8.23
C LYS A 26 17.59 -24.27 -7.46
N ALA A 27 17.35 -25.37 -8.18
CA ALA A 27 16.98 -26.67 -7.63
C ALA A 27 17.84 -27.76 -8.27
N GLY A 28 18.90 -28.20 -7.58
CA GLY A 28 19.96 -29.01 -8.19
C GLY A 28 20.63 -28.25 -9.34
N ASP A 29 20.61 -28.82 -10.55
CA ASP A 29 21.16 -28.19 -11.76
C ASP A 29 20.14 -27.29 -12.49
N LEU A 30 18.86 -27.32 -12.10
CA LEU A 30 17.84 -26.49 -12.70
C LEU A 30 17.95 -25.06 -12.18
N THR A 31 17.96 -24.08 -13.10
CA THR A 31 17.97 -22.66 -12.77
C THR A 31 16.82 -21.95 -13.51
N LYS A 32 16.08 -21.11 -12.79
CA LYS A 32 15.08 -20.20 -13.35
C LYS A 32 15.32 -18.79 -12.83
N THR A 33 15.25 -17.82 -13.72
CA THR A 33 15.38 -16.40 -13.40
C THR A 33 14.07 -15.70 -13.71
N ILE A 34 13.54 -14.99 -12.71
CA ILE A 34 12.30 -14.22 -12.79
C ILE A 34 12.71 -12.75 -12.76
N PRO A 35 12.46 -11.98 -13.83
CA PRO A 35 12.70 -10.55 -13.79
C PRO A 35 11.72 -9.88 -12.81
N VAL A 36 12.24 -8.93 -12.04
CA VAL A 36 11.47 -8.19 -11.04
C VAL A 36 11.69 -6.71 -11.27
N THR A 37 10.60 -5.95 -11.34
CA THR A 37 10.64 -4.49 -11.30
C THR A 37 10.01 -4.01 -10.01
N VAL A 38 10.80 -3.31 -9.21
CA VAL A 38 10.36 -2.68 -7.96
C VAL A 38 10.03 -1.23 -8.28
N LYS A 39 8.79 -0.82 -8.03
CA LYS A 39 8.34 0.56 -8.21
C LYS A 39 8.35 1.30 -6.87
N ARG A 40 8.53 2.63 -6.95
CA ARG A 40 8.39 3.50 -5.77
C ARG A 40 6.92 3.61 -5.39
N ASN A 41 6.63 3.48 -4.10
CA ASN A 41 5.35 3.90 -3.53
C ASN A 41 5.43 5.40 -3.22
N TYR A 42 4.53 6.19 -3.82
CA TYR A 42 4.45 7.63 -3.62
C TYR A 42 3.55 8.04 -2.44
N LEU A 43 2.90 7.10 -1.76
CA LEU A 43 2.23 7.41 -0.51
C LEU A 43 3.26 7.80 0.55
N PRO A 44 2.95 8.82 1.37
CA PRO A 44 3.76 9.13 2.54
C PRO A 44 3.60 8.03 3.59
N GLU A 45 4.47 8.06 4.59
CA GLU A 45 4.33 7.20 5.75
C GLU A 45 3.01 7.55 6.47
N SER A 46 2.18 6.54 6.70
CA SER A 46 0.92 6.74 7.41
C SER A 46 1.17 7.14 8.87
N PRO A 47 0.39 8.07 9.45
CA PRO A 47 0.40 8.30 10.89
C PRO A 47 -0.02 7.05 11.64
N GLU A 48 0.50 6.87 12.84
CA GLU A 48 0.08 5.81 13.76
C GLU A 48 -0.88 6.35 14.83
N GLY A 49 -1.66 5.46 15.43
CA GLY A 49 -2.44 5.75 16.63
C GLY A 49 -3.85 5.17 16.62
N THR A 50 -4.57 5.43 17.70
CA THR A 50 -5.93 4.90 17.91
C THR A 50 -6.98 5.99 17.74
N ARG A 51 -8.02 5.71 16.94
CA ARG A 51 -9.20 6.56 16.72
C ARG A 51 -10.44 5.67 16.66
N ASN A 52 -11.53 6.06 17.31
CA ASN A 52 -12.81 5.32 17.27
C ASN A 52 -12.68 3.80 17.56
N GLY A 53 -11.77 3.40 18.45
CA GLY A 53 -11.55 1.99 18.78
C GLY A 53 -10.78 1.18 17.72
N VAL A 54 -10.24 1.85 16.69
CA VAL A 54 -9.38 1.29 15.65
C VAL A 54 -7.97 1.84 15.82
N THR A 55 -6.97 0.98 15.74
CA THR A 55 -5.55 1.35 15.81
C THR A 55 -4.89 1.08 14.47
N LEU A 56 -4.28 2.10 13.88
CA LEU A 56 -3.38 1.97 12.74
C LEU A 56 -1.95 1.95 13.26
N LYS A 57 -1.19 0.94 12.88
CA LYS A 57 0.23 0.79 13.19
C LYS A 57 1.01 0.46 11.92
N ARG A 58 2.22 0.94 11.81
CA ARG A 58 3.13 0.55 10.74
C ARG A 58 3.76 -0.80 11.03
N GLU A 59 3.85 -1.62 9.98
CA GLU A 59 4.47 -2.93 10.06
C GLU A 59 5.25 -3.22 8.78
N GLY A 60 6.58 -3.16 8.87
CA GLY A 60 7.46 -3.23 7.69
C GLY A 60 7.15 -2.13 6.68
N GLY A 61 6.93 -2.52 5.42
CA GLY A 61 6.56 -1.62 4.32
C GLY A 61 5.05 -1.35 4.20
N GLY A 62 4.25 -1.69 5.20
CA GLY A 62 2.80 -1.56 5.19
C GLY A 62 2.24 -1.11 6.54
N VAL A 63 0.94 -1.35 6.72
CA VAL A 63 0.21 -1.02 7.94
C VAL A 63 -0.62 -2.20 8.41
N THR A 64 -0.73 -2.38 9.72
CA THR A 64 -1.75 -3.21 10.35
C THR A 64 -2.83 -2.33 10.95
N ILE A 65 -4.08 -2.74 10.74
CA ILE A 65 -5.23 -2.14 11.38
C ILE A 65 -5.82 -3.16 12.34
N THR A 66 -6.00 -2.76 13.59
CA THR A 66 -6.53 -3.61 14.66
C THR A 66 -7.62 -2.90 15.45
N GLY A 67 -8.36 -3.64 16.26
CA GLY A 67 -9.44 -3.10 17.08
C GLY A 67 -10.81 -3.56 16.58
N GLN A 68 -11.83 -2.76 16.86
CA GLN A 68 -13.22 -3.09 16.55
C GLN A 68 -13.61 -2.56 15.17
N THR A 69 -14.64 -3.15 14.56
CA THR A 69 -15.28 -2.56 13.37
C THR A 69 -15.78 -1.16 13.72
N PRO A 70 -15.34 -0.11 13.01
CA PRO A 70 -15.73 1.25 13.36
C PRO A 70 -17.19 1.51 13.00
N THR A 71 -17.94 2.18 13.89
CA THR A 71 -19.33 2.59 13.62
C THR A 71 -19.44 3.87 12.80
N GLN A 72 -18.34 4.60 12.65
CA GLN A 72 -18.22 5.83 11.88
C GLN A 72 -16.93 5.84 11.08
N PHE A 73 -16.85 6.71 10.07
CA PHE A 73 -15.64 6.87 9.28
C PHE A 73 -14.42 7.19 10.18
N THR A 74 -13.33 6.46 10.00
CA THR A 74 -12.14 6.55 10.85
C THR A 74 -10.91 6.60 9.97
N ALA A 75 -10.22 7.73 9.99
CA ALA A 75 -9.02 7.93 9.17
C ALA A 75 -7.94 8.74 9.89
N TRP A 76 -6.73 8.57 9.38
CA TRP A 76 -5.53 9.31 9.72
C TRP A 76 -5.08 10.09 8.50
N GLU A 77 -4.61 11.30 8.73
CA GLU A 77 -4.27 12.23 7.66
C GLU A 77 -2.83 12.69 7.77
N VAL A 78 -2.17 12.81 6.63
CA VAL A 78 -0.80 13.31 6.52
C VAL A 78 -0.64 14.09 5.22
N ASP A 79 0.03 15.23 5.32
CA ASP A 79 0.36 16.06 4.17
C ASP A 79 1.64 15.59 3.50
N PHE A 80 1.69 15.69 2.18
CA PHE A 80 2.83 15.32 1.36
C PHE A 80 2.83 16.07 0.02
N THR A 81 3.93 15.99 -0.71
CA THR A 81 4.08 16.63 -2.02
C THR A 81 4.12 15.60 -3.13
N LEU A 82 3.50 15.95 -4.27
CA LEU A 82 3.55 15.18 -5.50
C LEU A 82 4.07 16.06 -6.64
N GLU A 83 4.77 15.43 -7.57
CA GLU A 83 5.06 16.02 -8.87
C GLU A 83 3.84 15.88 -9.79
N ALA A 84 3.84 16.62 -10.90
CA ALA A 84 2.87 16.38 -11.95
C ALA A 84 3.07 14.97 -12.55
N GLY A 85 1.98 14.30 -12.85
CA GLY A 85 2.00 12.96 -13.45
C GLY A 85 0.66 12.25 -13.41
N ARG A 86 0.57 11.13 -14.13
CA ARG A 86 -0.56 10.19 -14.02
C ARG A 86 -0.26 9.23 -12.87
N TYR A 87 -1.24 9.02 -11.99
CA TYR A 87 -1.08 8.19 -10.82
C TYR A 87 -2.20 7.15 -10.69
N LEU A 88 -1.84 5.95 -10.25
CA LEU A 88 -2.75 4.86 -9.88
C LEU A 88 -2.68 4.61 -8.37
N LEU A 89 -3.83 4.54 -7.72
CA LEU A 89 -4.00 4.32 -6.29
C LEU A 89 -4.65 2.96 -6.03
N ASP A 90 -4.08 2.20 -5.11
CA ASP A 90 -4.65 0.99 -4.55
C ASP A 90 -4.59 1.06 -3.02
N GLY A 91 -5.69 0.69 -2.37
CA GLY A 91 -5.80 0.68 -0.91
C GLY A 91 -5.41 -0.64 -0.26
N ASP A 92 -5.26 -1.73 -1.01
CA ASP A 92 -5.16 -3.09 -0.47
C ASP A 92 -6.25 -3.38 0.58
N GLY A 93 -7.50 -3.12 0.17
CA GLY A 93 -8.67 -3.25 1.05
C GLY A 93 -8.85 -2.14 2.08
N LEU A 94 -7.98 -1.13 2.12
CA LEU A 94 -8.17 0.07 2.94
C LEU A 94 -8.87 1.20 2.16
N PHE A 95 -9.52 2.08 2.92
CA PHE A 95 -9.86 3.39 2.40
C PHE A 95 -8.59 4.22 2.30
N VAL A 96 -8.29 4.74 1.10
CA VAL A 96 -7.26 5.75 0.87
C VAL A 96 -7.84 6.84 -0.03
N LYS A 97 -7.64 8.09 0.36
CA LYS A 97 -8.04 9.27 -0.43
C LYS A 97 -6.89 10.25 -0.47
N ILE A 98 -6.66 10.83 -1.65
CA ILE A 98 -5.71 11.92 -1.86
C ILE A 98 -6.52 13.14 -2.28
N SER A 99 -6.36 14.24 -1.55
CA SER A 99 -7.01 15.52 -1.83
C SER A 99 -5.96 16.62 -1.91
N PRO A 100 -6.13 17.68 -2.72
CA PRO A 100 -5.30 18.87 -2.59
C PRO A 100 -5.33 19.37 -1.15
N LYS A 101 -4.19 19.82 -0.61
CA LYS A 101 -4.11 20.24 0.79
C LYS A 101 -5.13 21.33 1.11
N GLY A 102 -5.84 21.18 2.23
CA GLY A 102 -6.92 22.06 2.64
C GLY A 102 -8.26 21.86 1.91
N SER A 103 -8.33 20.91 0.97
CA SER A 103 -9.57 20.52 0.29
C SER A 103 -10.09 19.19 0.81
N ASN A 104 -11.40 19.07 0.97
CA ASN A 104 -12.05 17.78 1.25
C ASN A 104 -12.37 16.98 -0.02
N ALA A 105 -12.23 17.60 -1.20
CA ALA A 105 -12.53 16.98 -2.49
C ALA A 105 -11.38 16.03 -2.90
N GLY A 106 -11.64 14.73 -2.78
CA GLY A 106 -10.73 13.68 -3.20
C GLY A 106 -10.51 13.72 -4.72
N VAL A 107 -9.25 13.79 -5.14
CA VAL A 107 -8.85 13.67 -6.55
C VAL A 107 -8.51 12.22 -6.91
N LEU A 108 -8.07 11.44 -5.92
CA LEU A 108 -8.01 9.97 -5.94
C LEU A 108 -8.71 9.45 -4.68
N ASP A 109 -9.47 8.38 -4.82
CA ASP A 109 -10.23 7.74 -3.73
C ASP A 109 -10.42 6.26 -4.07
N THR A 110 -10.02 5.35 -3.18
CA THR A 110 -10.08 3.90 -3.42
C THR A 110 -11.50 3.35 -3.61
N ARG A 111 -12.54 4.18 -3.41
CA ARG A 111 -13.95 3.82 -3.64
C ARG A 111 -14.48 4.26 -5.00
N HIS A 112 -13.82 5.23 -5.66
CA HIS A 112 -14.42 5.92 -6.81
C HIS A 112 -13.43 6.23 -7.94
N THR A 113 -12.25 6.76 -7.61
CA THR A 113 -11.29 7.27 -8.59
C THR A 113 -9.93 6.71 -8.28
N LEU A 114 -9.59 5.61 -8.94
CA LEU A 114 -8.32 4.91 -8.72
C LEU A 114 -7.18 5.50 -9.53
N GLU A 115 -7.46 6.15 -10.66
CA GLU A 115 -6.41 6.69 -11.54
C GLU A 115 -6.73 8.13 -11.96
N LYS A 116 -5.71 9.00 -11.94
CA LYS A 116 -5.85 10.39 -12.37
C LYS A 116 -4.52 11.05 -12.71
N THR A 117 -4.56 11.99 -13.65
CA THR A 117 -3.45 12.95 -13.86
C THR A 117 -3.57 14.09 -12.85
N LEU A 118 -2.49 14.30 -12.10
CA LEU A 118 -2.37 15.31 -11.06
C LEU A 118 -1.31 16.35 -11.45
N GLU A 119 -1.51 17.58 -10.99
CA GLU A 119 -0.51 18.64 -11.07
C GLU A 119 0.50 18.51 -9.93
N ALA A 120 1.65 19.19 -10.06
CA ALA A 120 2.58 19.29 -8.95
C ALA A 120 1.97 20.11 -7.81
N GLY A 121 2.13 19.68 -6.56
CA GLY A 121 1.57 20.42 -5.43
C GLY A 121 1.61 19.70 -4.08
N GLU A 122 1.03 20.36 -3.08
CA GLU A 122 0.78 19.79 -1.74
C GLU A 122 -0.58 19.09 -1.71
N TYR A 123 -0.58 17.88 -1.16
CA TYR A 123 -1.73 17.00 -1.03
C TYR A 123 -1.83 16.48 0.40
N THR A 124 -3.02 16.03 0.78
CA THR A 124 -3.29 15.32 2.02
C THR A 124 -3.72 13.90 1.66
N MET A 125 -3.04 12.90 2.22
CA MET A 125 -3.48 11.50 2.21
C MET A 125 -4.36 11.27 3.45
N SER A 126 -5.58 10.78 3.25
CA SER A 126 -6.40 10.17 4.31
C SER A 126 -6.38 8.66 4.13
N ILE A 127 -5.98 7.90 5.15
CA ILE A 127 -5.98 6.43 5.16
C ILE A 127 -6.83 5.93 6.32
N GLY A 128 -7.60 4.87 6.14
CA GLY A 128 -8.38 4.27 7.23
C GLY A 128 -9.45 3.29 6.79
N LEU A 129 -10.57 3.32 7.51
CA LEU A 129 -11.72 2.43 7.30
C LEU A 129 -13.02 3.25 7.19
N THR A 130 -13.91 2.85 6.28
CA THR A 130 -15.27 3.40 6.26
C THR A 130 -16.10 2.87 7.41
N ALA A 131 -17.20 3.56 7.73
CA ALA A 131 -18.16 3.07 8.72
C ALA A 131 -18.62 1.66 8.37
N ASN A 132 -18.68 0.78 9.38
CA ASN A 132 -19.06 -0.63 9.31
C ASN A 132 -18.16 -1.51 8.44
N GLN A 133 -17.00 -1.02 8.00
CA GLN A 133 -16.03 -1.84 7.29
C GLN A 133 -15.37 -2.84 8.25
N THR A 134 -15.41 -4.13 7.92
CA THR A 134 -14.69 -5.16 8.66
C THR A 134 -13.20 -4.83 8.70
N VAL A 135 -12.60 -4.89 9.89
CA VAL A 135 -11.17 -4.67 10.08
C VAL A 135 -10.40 -5.74 9.28
N PRO A 136 -9.53 -5.35 8.34
CA PRO A 136 -8.79 -6.30 7.54
C PRO A 136 -7.78 -7.06 8.39
N THR A 137 -7.59 -8.35 8.11
CA THR A 137 -6.56 -9.16 8.74
C THR A 137 -5.21 -9.00 8.03
N GLY A 138 -4.10 -9.12 8.78
CA GLY A 138 -2.75 -9.07 8.22
C GLY A 138 -2.26 -7.65 7.89
N VAL A 139 -1.01 -7.58 7.40
CA VAL A 139 -0.38 -6.34 6.94
C VAL A 139 -0.95 -5.94 5.59
N ARG A 140 -1.24 -4.65 5.43
CA ARG A 140 -1.73 -4.04 4.19
C ARG A 140 -0.71 -3.13 3.57
N HIS A 141 -0.63 -3.16 2.25
CA HIS A 141 0.35 -2.43 1.45
C HIS A 141 -0.34 -1.51 0.45
N PRO A 142 -1.09 -0.49 0.91
CA PRO A 142 -1.63 0.51 0.00
C PRO A 142 -0.49 1.19 -0.74
N TYR A 143 -0.72 1.51 -2.02
CA TYR A 143 0.30 2.16 -2.82
C TYR A 143 -0.28 3.21 -3.76
N LEU A 144 0.56 4.20 -4.05
CA LEU A 144 0.37 5.18 -5.09
C LEU A 144 1.52 5.03 -6.07
N GLU A 145 1.20 4.64 -7.30
CA GLU A 145 2.16 4.47 -8.37
C GLU A 145 2.08 5.66 -9.33
N LYS A 146 3.23 6.27 -9.65
CA LYS A 146 3.33 7.19 -10.80
C LYS A 146 3.44 6.33 -12.06
N LEU A 147 2.47 6.47 -12.96
CA LEU A 147 2.45 5.79 -14.24
C LEU A 147 3.30 6.57 -15.24
N ASP A 148 4.09 5.83 -16.02
CA ASP A 148 4.81 6.36 -17.17
C ASP A 148 3.87 6.67 -18.36
#